data_AF-A0A7W0K6R5-F1
#
_entry.id   AF-A0A7W0K6R5-F1
#
_cell.length_a   1.000
_cell.length_b   1.000
_cell.length_c   1.000
_cell.angle_alpha   90.00
_cell.angle_beta   90.00
_cell.angle_gamma   90.00
#
_symmetry.space_group_name_H-M   'P 1'
#
loop_
_entity.id
_entity.type
_entity.pdbx_description
1 polymer ?
#
loop_
_entity_poly.entity_id
_entity_poly.type
_entity_poly.pdbx_seq_one_letter_code
_entity_poly.pdbx_strand_id
1 'polypeptide(L)'
;MSCVHYSEAIAEFVDGSLDPARQRELERHVEGCAACRALVADLKSIQAAAFTLDRVDLPAHLLPQLKARLAEHPLPASRRLVAFPRSRPALAAWMAAAAALLLVTAAGIFSLMRSTDTHRDEATTHVGATDAGDVVATVQAELAAAEGHYNKAIEGLEQIARSESGALDPQVAGVLQKNLQVIDQAIGESRAALQSQPASPDAQESLFDAMRSKVALLQQTVELINEMRKGNQAEAGRLIQGLNQ
;
A
#
# COMPACT_ATOMS: atom_id res chain seq x y z
N MET A 1 -3.17 21.25 -0.97
CA MET A 1 -4.16 20.27 -1.46
C MET A 1 -3.92 18.98 -0.67
N SER A 2 -4.96 18.36 -0.13
CA SER A 2 -4.84 17.24 0.82
C SER A 2 -4.30 15.99 0.13
N CYS A 3 -3.17 15.47 0.63
CA CYS A 3 -2.51 14.26 0.14
C CYS A 3 -3.40 13.02 0.20
N VAL A 4 -4.41 13.01 1.08
CA VAL A 4 -5.34 11.90 1.31
C VAL A 4 -6.04 11.45 0.02
N HIS A 5 -6.42 12.39 -0.86
CA HIS A 5 -7.12 12.07 -2.11
C HIS A 5 -6.25 11.36 -3.15
N TYR A 6 -4.93 11.38 -2.99
CA TYR A 6 -4.01 10.76 -3.96
C TYR A 6 -3.59 9.35 -3.56
N SER A 7 -3.94 8.86 -2.37
CA SER A 7 -3.57 7.51 -1.90
C SER A 7 -4.06 6.39 -2.84
N GLU A 8 -5.35 6.39 -3.17
CA GLU A 8 -5.96 5.46 -4.12
C GLU A 8 -5.36 5.62 -5.54
N ALA A 9 -5.19 6.86 -5.99
CA ALA A 9 -4.60 7.14 -7.31
C ALA A 9 -3.13 6.67 -7.41
N ILE A 10 -2.39 6.69 -6.30
CA ILE A 10 -1.01 6.21 -6.22
C ILE A 10 -0.96 4.69 -6.37
N ALA A 11 -1.88 3.95 -5.75
CA ALA A 11 -1.98 2.50 -5.94
C ALA A 11 -2.28 2.15 -7.40
N GLU A 12 -3.30 2.79 -8.00
CA GLU A 12 -3.64 2.61 -9.42
C GLU A 12 -2.47 2.99 -10.36
N PHE A 13 -1.69 4.00 -9.99
CA PHE A 13 -0.51 4.42 -10.74
C PHE A 13 0.61 3.37 -10.70
N VAL A 14 0.88 2.79 -9.53
CA VAL A 14 1.91 1.75 -9.36
C VAL A 14 1.52 0.45 -10.07
N ASP A 15 0.24 0.11 -10.08
CA ASP A 15 -0.29 -1.07 -10.79
C ASP A 15 -0.47 -0.84 -12.30
N GLY A 16 -0.27 0.39 -12.78
CA GLY A 16 -0.40 0.76 -14.20
C GLY A 16 -1.84 0.79 -14.71
N SER A 17 -2.83 0.83 -13.82
CA SER A 17 -4.27 0.88 -14.14
C SER A 17 -4.81 2.30 -14.23
N LEU A 18 -4.05 3.31 -13.77
CA LEU A 18 -4.46 4.71 -13.81
C LEU A 18 -4.56 5.25 -15.25
N ASP A 19 -5.61 6.03 -15.54
CA ASP A 19 -5.77 6.66 -16.85
C ASP A 19 -4.73 7.80 -17.07
N PRO A 20 -4.40 8.14 -18.33
CA PRO A 20 -3.31 9.08 -18.61
C PRO A 20 -3.64 10.54 -18.26
N ALA A 21 -4.90 10.90 -18.02
CA ALA A 21 -5.24 12.24 -17.56
C ALA A 21 -4.99 12.36 -16.05
N ARG A 22 -5.46 11.40 -15.25
CA ARG A 22 -5.21 11.34 -13.81
C ARG A 22 -3.74 11.09 -13.48
N GLN A 23 -3.03 10.31 -14.30
CA GLN A 23 -1.58 10.12 -14.15
C GLN A 23 -0.82 11.45 -14.18
N ARG A 24 -1.08 12.30 -15.18
CA ARG A 24 -0.41 13.62 -15.27
C ARG A 24 -0.78 14.56 -14.13
N GLU A 25 -1.97 14.40 -13.56
CA GLU A 25 -2.35 15.13 -12.36
C GLU A 25 -1.56 14.68 -11.13
N LEU A 26 -1.46 13.36 -10.94
CA LEU A 26 -0.71 12.78 -9.85
C LEU A 26 0.79 13.13 -9.94
N GLU A 27 1.39 13.04 -11.14
CA GLU A 27 2.79 13.38 -11.37
C GLU A 27 3.10 14.83 -10.96
N ARG A 28 2.25 15.80 -11.34
CA ARG A 28 2.38 17.21 -10.91
C ARG A 28 2.32 17.36 -9.38
N HIS A 29 1.49 16.56 -8.71
CA HIS A 29 1.42 16.60 -7.25
C HIS A 29 2.68 16.01 -6.59
N VAL A 30 3.16 14.88 -7.11
CA VAL A 30 4.36 14.18 -6.62
C VAL A 30 5.64 15.02 -6.82
N GLU A 31 5.69 15.86 -7.85
CA GLU A 31 6.77 16.84 -8.03
C GLU A 31 6.84 17.86 -6.87
N GLY A 32 5.69 18.27 -6.33
CA GLY A 32 5.61 19.26 -5.25
C GLY A 32 5.50 18.68 -3.83
N CYS A 33 5.20 17.39 -3.67
CA CYS A 33 4.89 16.78 -2.38
C CYS A 33 5.87 15.66 -2.02
N ALA A 34 6.72 15.90 -1.01
CA ALA A 34 7.69 14.92 -0.53
C ALA A 34 7.03 13.65 0.04
N ALA A 35 5.92 13.78 0.76
CA ALA A 35 5.20 12.64 1.33
C ALA A 35 4.63 11.71 0.26
N CYS A 36 3.99 12.26 -0.78
CA CYS A 36 3.46 11.46 -1.88
C CYS A 36 4.58 10.84 -2.73
N ARG A 37 5.73 11.50 -2.84
CA ARG A 37 6.91 10.93 -3.50
C ARG A 37 7.49 9.75 -2.73
N ALA A 38 7.58 9.85 -1.41
CA ALA A 38 8.00 8.75 -0.55
C ALA A 38 7.04 7.56 -0.70
N LEU A 39 5.73 7.79 -0.61
CA LEU A 39 4.72 6.73 -0.77
C LEU A 39 4.82 6.02 -2.13
N VAL A 40 5.02 6.76 -3.23
CA VAL A 40 5.21 6.16 -4.56
C VAL A 40 6.50 5.31 -4.61
N ALA A 41 7.58 5.77 -3.98
CA ALA A 41 8.83 5.03 -3.92
C ALA A 41 8.68 3.75 -3.11
N ASP A 42 8.01 3.82 -1.96
CA ASP A 42 7.75 2.69 -1.07
C ASP A 42 6.94 1.60 -1.77
N LEU A 43 5.82 1.95 -2.40
CA LEU A 43 5.00 0.98 -3.13
C LEU A 43 5.74 0.37 -4.32
N LYS A 44 6.57 1.14 -5.03
CA LYS A 44 7.42 0.60 -6.11
C LYS A 44 8.49 -0.34 -5.57
N SER A 45 9.02 -0.11 -4.37
CA SER A 45 9.98 -1.01 -3.73
C SER A 45 9.33 -2.34 -3.36
N ILE A 46 8.10 -2.32 -2.83
CA ILE A 46 7.31 -3.52 -2.52
C ILE A 46 7.03 -4.29 -3.82
N GLN A 47 6.60 -3.60 -4.88
CA GLN A 47 6.38 -4.23 -6.18
C GLN A 47 7.66 -4.90 -6.70
N ALA A 48 8.81 -4.22 -6.62
CA ALA A 48 10.09 -4.78 -7.03
C ALA A 48 10.49 -6.02 -6.20
N ALA A 49 10.26 -5.99 -4.88
CA ALA A 49 10.47 -7.14 -4.01
C ALA A 49 9.52 -8.30 -4.33
N ALA A 50 8.26 -8.03 -4.63
CA ALA A 50 7.32 -9.07 -5.05
C ALA A 50 7.76 -9.76 -6.36
N PHE A 51 8.43 -9.05 -7.26
CA PHE A 51 8.97 -9.64 -8.49
C PHE A 51 10.20 -10.54 -8.28
N THR A 52 10.82 -10.54 -7.10
CA THR A 52 11.91 -11.47 -6.77
C THR A 52 11.42 -12.81 -6.22
N LEU A 53 10.12 -12.92 -5.91
CA LEU A 53 9.50 -14.17 -5.45
C LEU A 53 9.53 -15.23 -6.55
N ASP A 54 9.56 -16.50 -6.13
CA ASP A 54 9.48 -17.64 -7.03
C ASP A 54 8.21 -17.58 -7.88
N ARG A 55 8.39 -17.70 -9.20
CA ARG A 55 7.27 -17.68 -10.13
C ARG A 55 6.53 -19.02 -10.06
N VAL A 56 5.29 -18.98 -9.60
CA VAL A 56 4.37 -20.12 -9.73
C VAL A 56 4.04 -20.34 -11.20
N ASP A 57 4.37 -21.51 -11.73
CA ASP A 57 4.04 -21.86 -13.11
C ASP A 57 2.56 -22.19 -13.24
N LEU A 58 1.94 -21.75 -14.34
CA LEU A 58 0.51 -21.94 -14.54
C LEU A 58 0.24 -23.36 -15.06
N PRO A 59 -0.65 -24.15 -14.45
CA PRO A 59 -1.05 -25.45 -14.97
C PRO A 59 -1.44 -25.40 -16.45
N ALA A 60 -0.89 -26.30 -17.26
CA ALA A 60 -1.00 -26.27 -18.72
C ALA A 60 -2.44 -26.22 -19.26
N HIS A 61 -3.41 -26.72 -18.50
CA HIS A 61 -4.82 -26.75 -18.87
C HIS A 61 -5.57 -25.42 -18.64
N LEU A 62 -5.02 -24.51 -17.82
CA LEU A 62 -5.66 -23.23 -17.49
C LEU A 62 -5.47 -22.19 -18.59
N LEU A 63 -4.33 -22.20 -19.29
CA LEU A 63 -4.06 -21.21 -20.34
C LEU A 63 -5.06 -21.29 -21.53
N PRO A 64 -5.44 -22.48 -22.03
CA PRO A 64 -6.51 -22.60 -23.03
C PRO A 64 -7.88 -22.12 -22.51
N GLN A 65 -8.23 -22.42 -21.25
CA GLN A 65 -9.49 -22.00 -20.65
C GLN A 65 -9.56 -20.48 -20.48
N LEU A 66 -8.46 -19.86 -20.03
CA LEU A 66 -8.35 -18.41 -19.92
C LEU A 66 -8.52 -17.74 -21.29
N LYS A 67 -7.86 -18.26 -22.33
CA LYS A 67 -8.01 -17.76 -23.70
C LYS A 67 -9.45 -17.86 -24.21
N ALA A 68 -10.14 -18.96 -23.92
CA ALA A 68 -11.55 -19.12 -24.28
C ALA A 68 -12.44 -18.08 -23.56
N ARG A 69 -12.26 -17.88 -22.25
CA ARG A 69 -13.00 -16.88 -21.47
C ARG A 69 -12.73 -15.44 -21.92
N LEU A 70 -11.49 -15.12 -22.28
CA LEU A 70 -11.13 -13.81 -22.84
C LEU A 70 -11.73 -13.57 -24.23
N ALA A 71 -11.95 -14.63 -25.02
CA ALA A 71 -12.63 -14.53 -26.31
C ALA A 71 -14.15 -14.29 -26.15
N GLU A 72 -14.75 -14.84 -25.09
CA GLU A 72 -16.16 -14.63 -24.73
C GLU A 72 -16.42 -13.20 -24.21
N HIS A 73 -15.44 -12.61 -23.53
CA HIS A 73 -15.49 -11.24 -23.01
C HIS A 73 -14.39 -10.38 -23.65
N PRO A 74 -14.56 -9.94 -24.92
CA PRO A 74 -13.59 -9.07 -25.55
C PRO A 74 -13.49 -7.77 -24.76
N LEU A 75 -12.31 -7.53 -24.18
CA LEU A 75 -12.00 -6.26 -23.53
C LEU A 75 -12.28 -5.12 -24.52
N PRO A 76 -12.85 -3.98 -24.08
CA PRO A 76 -12.96 -2.82 -24.94
C PRO A 76 -11.56 -2.51 -25.48
N ALA A 77 -11.47 -2.25 -26.79
CA ALA A 77 -10.23 -1.92 -27.50
C ALA A 77 -9.66 -0.58 -27.00
N SER A 78 -9.24 -0.54 -25.75
CA SER A 78 -8.61 0.59 -25.11
C SER A 78 -7.11 0.48 -25.37
N ARG A 79 -6.56 1.59 -25.89
CA ARG A 79 -5.13 1.81 -26.17
C ARG A 79 -4.52 0.90 -27.26
N ARG A 80 -4.89 1.16 -28.52
CA ARG A 80 -3.87 1.18 -29.58
C ARG A 80 -2.97 2.41 -29.39
N LEU A 81 -2.07 2.36 -28.41
CA LEU A 81 -1.16 3.48 -28.11
C LEU A 81 0.04 3.58 -29.04
N VAL A 82 0.19 2.70 -30.02
CA VAL A 82 1.23 2.86 -31.04
C VAL A 82 0.66 2.52 -32.41
N ALA A 83 0.02 3.51 -33.03
CA ALA A 83 -0.09 3.52 -34.48
C ALA A 83 1.31 3.78 -35.03
N PHE A 84 2.05 2.71 -35.35
CA PHE A 84 3.32 2.84 -36.06
C PHE A 84 3.05 3.56 -37.39
N PRO A 85 3.61 4.75 -37.64
CA PRO A 85 3.37 5.45 -38.89
C PRO A 85 4.01 4.64 -40.01
N ARG A 86 3.17 3.97 -40.81
CA ARG A 86 3.56 3.10 -41.94
C ARG A 86 4.07 3.90 -43.15
N SER A 87 4.37 5.19 -43.01
CA SER A 87 4.85 6.06 -44.08
C SER A 87 6.36 6.28 -43.97
N ARG A 88 7.07 6.02 -45.08
CA ARG A 88 8.54 6.14 -45.20
C ARG A 88 9.14 7.48 -44.72
N PRO A 89 8.51 8.67 -44.89
CA PRO A 89 9.11 9.91 -44.40
C PRO A 89 9.00 10.11 -42.87
N ALA A 90 8.02 9.49 -42.20
CA ALA A 90 7.86 9.60 -40.76
C ALA A 90 8.91 8.79 -39.97
N LEU A 91 9.34 7.66 -40.52
CA LEU A 91 10.42 6.84 -39.96
C LEU A 91 11.78 7.54 -40.04
N ALA A 92 12.04 8.29 -41.11
CA ALA A 92 13.28 9.06 -41.25
C ALA A 92 13.39 10.20 -40.22
N ALA A 93 12.26 10.88 -39.94
CA ALA A 93 12.20 11.91 -38.92
C ALA A 93 12.41 11.35 -37.50
N TRP A 94 11.86 10.16 -37.21
CA TRP A 94 12.08 9.47 -35.93
C TRP A 94 13.53 9.01 -35.74
N MET A 95 14.18 8.52 -36.80
CA MET A 95 15.60 8.16 -36.77
C MET A 95 16.50 9.37 -36.54
N ALA A 96 16.18 10.53 -37.12
CA ALA A 96 16.92 11.77 -36.89
C ALA A 96 16.77 12.27 -35.43
N ALA A 97 15.58 12.16 -34.85
CA ALA A 97 15.34 12.51 -33.45
C ALA A 97 16.09 11.57 -32.47
N ALA A 98 16.14 10.27 -32.77
CA ALA A 98 16.91 9.30 -31.98
C ALA A 98 18.42 9.57 -32.04
N ALA A 99 18.95 9.94 -33.22
CA ALA A 99 20.36 10.29 -33.37
C ALA A 99 20.75 11.56 -32.58
N ALA A 100 19.88 12.58 -32.56
CA ALA A 100 20.09 13.78 -31.77
C ALA A 100 20.08 13.49 -30.25
N LEU A 101 19.19 12.62 -29.79
CA LEU A 101 19.12 12.21 -28.38
C LEU A 101 20.39 11.44 -27.94
N LEU A 102 20.93 10.58 -28.80
CA LEU A 102 22.18 9.87 -28.56
C LEU A 102 23.38 10.83 -28.49
N LEU A 103 23.41 11.88 -29.30
CA LEU A 103 24.48 12.89 -29.25
C LEU A 103 24.42 13.74 -27.96
N VAL A 104 23.21 14.12 -27.51
CA VAL A 104 23.02 14.88 -26.27
C VAL A 104 23.38 14.03 -25.04
N THR A 105 22.97 12.76 -25.02
CA THR A 105 23.32 11.84 -23.92
C THR A 105 24.81 11.51 -23.90
N ALA A 106 25.44 11.28 -25.06
CA ALA A 106 26.89 11.08 -25.14
C ALA A 106 27.68 12.32 -24.69
N ALA A 107 27.23 13.53 -25.05
CA ALA A 107 27.85 14.77 -24.59
C ALA A 107 27.68 14.99 -23.08
N GLY A 108 26.51 14.66 -22.53
CA GLY A 108 26.24 14.73 -21.08
C GLY A 108 27.10 13.74 -20.28
N ILE A 109 27.20 12.49 -20.74
CA ILE A 109 28.04 11.46 -20.11
C ILE A 109 29.53 11.84 -20.18
N PHE A 110 29.99 12.38 -21.31
CA PHE A 110 31.38 12.82 -21.48
C PHE A 110 31.74 14.02 -20.58
N SER A 111 30.79 14.93 -20.32
CA SER A 111 30.96 16.04 -19.38
C SER A 111 31.02 15.56 -17.92
N LEU A 112 30.26 14.52 -17.58
CA LEU A 112 30.30 13.89 -16.26
C LEU A 112 31.62 13.15 -16.02
N MET A 113 32.16 12.48 -17.04
CA MET A 113 33.46 11.79 -16.97
C MET A 113 34.66 12.75 -16.94
N ARG A 114 34.54 14.00 -17.41
CA ARG A 114 35.59 15.02 -17.23
C ARG A 114 35.50 15.75 -15.89
N SER A 115 34.36 15.67 -15.20
CA SER A 115 34.16 16.30 -13.88
C SER A 115 34.69 15.46 -12.72
N THR A 116 35.22 14.27 -12.98
CA THR A 116 35.78 13.37 -11.95
C THR A 116 37.27 13.59 -11.63
N ASP A 117 37.95 14.56 -12.25
CA ASP A 117 39.38 14.84 -11.98
C ASP A 117 39.64 16.04 -11.04
N THR A 118 38.61 16.64 -10.45
CA THR A 118 38.79 17.76 -9.50
C THR A 118 37.93 17.55 -8.26
N HIS A 119 38.42 16.74 -7.32
CA HIS A 119 38.39 16.97 -5.87
C HIS A 119 38.91 15.71 -5.16
N ARG A 120 40.22 15.52 -5.26
CA ARG A 120 41.01 14.81 -4.27
C ARG A 120 41.61 15.88 -3.38
N ASP A 121 40.95 16.18 -2.26
CA ASP A 121 41.56 16.61 -1.00
C ASP A 121 40.51 16.66 0.13
N GLU A 122 40.76 15.81 1.12
CA GLU A 122 40.59 16.04 2.57
C GLU A 122 39.21 16.42 3.13
N ALA A 123 38.47 15.40 3.57
CA ALA A 123 37.73 15.44 4.82
C ALA A 123 37.66 14.02 5.40
N THR A 124 38.57 13.72 6.32
CA THR A 124 38.47 12.55 7.21
C THR A 124 37.34 12.81 8.20
N THR A 125 36.09 12.62 7.76
CA THR A 125 34.97 12.56 8.69
C THR A 125 34.95 11.15 9.25
N HIS A 126 35.40 11.02 10.49
CA HIS A 126 35.13 9.86 11.31
C HIS A 126 33.66 9.46 11.16
N VAL A 127 33.40 8.25 10.66
CA VAL A 127 32.09 7.64 10.84
C VAL A 127 32.04 7.30 12.32
N GLY A 128 31.42 8.19 13.09
CA GLY A 128 30.99 7.85 14.44
C GLY A 128 30.13 6.61 14.33
N ALA A 129 30.53 5.56 15.05
CA ALA A 129 29.71 4.38 15.24
C ALA A 129 28.35 4.84 15.80
N THR A 130 27.34 4.91 14.94
CA THR A 130 25.95 4.99 15.39
C THR A 130 25.69 3.69 16.14
N ASP A 131 25.52 3.81 17.45
CA ASP A 131 25.21 2.72 18.34
C ASP A 131 23.93 2.03 17.84
N ALA A 132 23.97 0.71 17.64
CA ALA A 132 22.80 -0.06 17.22
C ALA A 132 21.64 0.09 18.22
N GLY A 133 21.93 0.47 19.47
CA GLY A 133 20.93 0.83 20.47
C GLY A 133 20.10 2.08 20.11
N ASP A 134 20.69 3.07 19.42
CA ASP A 134 20.02 4.33 19.07
C ASP A 134 18.97 4.12 17.96
N VAL A 135 19.28 3.29 16.97
CA VAL A 135 18.35 2.93 15.87
C VAL A 135 17.17 2.09 16.39
N VAL A 136 17.42 1.18 17.33
CA VAL A 136 16.34 0.36 17.92
C VAL A 136 15.43 1.23 18.80
N ALA A 137 15.98 2.22 19.50
CA ALA A 137 15.20 3.15 20.32
C ALA A 137 14.30 4.08 19.47
N THR A 138 14.78 4.56 18.31
CA THR A 138 13.97 5.39 17.41
C THR A 138 12.81 4.60 16.78
N VAL A 139 13.08 3.39 16.28
CA VAL A 139 12.03 2.51 15.72
C VAL A 139 10.97 2.17 16.78
N GLN A 140 11.36 1.89 18.02
CA GLN A 140 10.41 1.67 19.11
C GLN A 140 9.57 2.91 19.42
N ALA A 141 10.16 4.10 19.39
CA ALA A 141 9.44 5.34 19.65
C ALA A 141 8.40 5.64 18.55
N GLU A 142 8.76 5.42 17.28
CA GLU A 142 7.84 5.57 16.15
C GLU A 142 6.70 4.55 16.20
N LEU A 143 7.03 3.29 16.51
CA LEU A 143 6.05 2.21 16.69
C LEU A 143 5.07 2.55 17.81
N ALA A 144 5.57 2.98 18.98
CA ALA A 144 4.74 3.36 20.12
C ALA A 144 3.82 4.55 19.80
N ALA A 145 4.30 5.53 19.02
CA ALA A 145 3.48 6.64 18.56
C ALA A 145 2.34 6.17 17.64
N ALA A 146 2.65 5.28 16.68
CA ALA A 146 1.66 4.70 15.77
C ALA A 146 0.61 3.84 16.53
N GLU A 147 1.05 2.97 17.44
CA GLU A 147 0.19 2.20 18.33
C GLU A 147 -0.74 3.10 19.15
N GLY A 148 -0.23 4.24 19.63
CA GLY A 148 -1.00 5.21 20.39
C GLY A 148 -2.23 5.75 19.63
N HIS A 149 -2.13 5.91 18.30
CA HIS A 149 -3.27 6.33 17.48
C HIS A 149 -4.35 5.24 17.38
N TYR A 150 -3.95 3.99 17.16
CA TYR A 150 -4.88 2.86 17.12
C TYR A 150 -5.55 2.63 18.48
N ASN A 151 -4.80 2.68 19.58
CA ASN A 151 -5.36 2.50 20.93
C ASN A 151 -6.47 3.52 21.22
N LYS A 152 -6.26 4.80 20.86
CA LYS A 152 -7.30 5.84 21.00
C LYS A 152 -8.54 5.55 20.17
N ALA A 153 -8.37 5.08 18.94
CA ALA A 153 -9.49 4.73 18.07
C ALA A 153 -10.27 3.53 18.62
N ILE A 154 -9.56 2.49 19.06
CA ILE A 154 -10.14 1.29 19.68
C ILE A 154 -10.91 1.67 20.94
N GLU A 155 -10.34 2.47 21.84
CA GLU A 155 -10.99 2.88 23.08
C GLU A 155 -12.29 3.66 22.81
N GLY A 156 -12.25 4.62 21.88
CA GLY A 156 -13.43 5.38 21.47
C GLY A 156 -14.53 4.49 20.88
N LEU A 157 -14.16 3.56 20.00
CA LEU A 157 -15.10 2.63 19.38
C LEU A 157 -15.67 1.62 20.37
N GLU A 158 -14.85 1.09 21.29
CA GLU A 158 -15.30 0.21 22.37
C GLU A 158 -16.29 0.93 23.28
N GLN A 159 -16.05 2.21 23.60
CA GLN A 159 -16.96 2.99 24.42
C GLN A 159 -18.32 3.17 23.74
N ILE A 160 -18.33 3.49 22.45
CA ILE A 160 -19.56 3.59 21.64
C ILE A 160 -20.28 2.23 21.64
N ALA A 161 -19.57 1.16 21.25
CA ALA A 161 -20.12 -0.19 21.20
C ALA A 161 -20.69 -0.65 22.55
N ARG A 162 -20.02 -0.35 23.68
CA ARG A 162 -20.49 -0.67 25.04
C ARG A 162 -21.71 0.14 25.46
N SER A 163 -21.75 1.43 25.14
CA SER A 163 -22.90 2.27 25.45
C SER A 163 -24.16 1.87 24.68
N GLU A 164 -23.99 1.23 23.52
CA GLU A 164 -25.10 0.90 22.62
C GLU A 164 -25.38 -0.61 22.50
N SER A 165 -24.65 -1.48 23.22
CA SER A 165 -24.73 -2.94 23.05
C SER A 165 -26.05 -3.55 23.48
N GLY A 166 -26.87 -2.84 24.27
CA GLY A 166 -28.18 -3.32 24.73
C GLY A 166 -29.19 -3.57 23.61
N ALA A 167 -28.89 -3.14 22.38
CA ALA A 167 -29.72 -3.40 21.21
C ALA A 167 -29.38 -4.74 20.50
N LEU A 168 -28.26 -5.39 20.81
CA LEU A 168 -27.81 -6.62 20.13
C LEU A 168 -28.53 -7.87 20.65
N ASP A 169 -28.83 -8.81 19.75
CA ASP A 169 -29.29 -10.14 20.12
C ASP A 169 -28.18 -10.91 20.87
N PRO A 170 -28.50 -11.68 21.94
CA PRO A 170 -27.49 -12.39 22.73
C PRO A 170 -26.60 -13.35 21.93
N GLN A 171 -27.11 -13.98 20.87
CA GLN A 171 -26.34 -14.89 20.03
C GLN A 171 -25.31 -14.12 19.20
N VAL A 172 -25.71 -12.98 18.61
CA VAL A 172 -24.82 -12.10 17.83
C VAL A 172 -23.74 -11.48 18.73
N ALA A 173 -24.14 -11.02 19.92
CA ALA A 173 -23.21 -10.48 20.91
C ALA A 173 -22.15 -11.52 21.33
N GLY A 174 -22.54 -12.79 21.48
CA GLY A 174 -21.63 -13.89 21.81
C GLY A 174 -20.59 -14.18 20.73
N VAL A 175 -20.98 -14.15 19.45
CA VAL A 175 -20.05 -14.30 18.32
C VAL A 175 -19.05 -13.14 18.28
N LEU A 176 -19.55 -11.91 18.37
CA LEU A 176 -18.70 -10.72 18.36
C LEU A 176 -17.69 -10.74 19.52
N GLN A 177 -18.13 -11.11 20.72
CA GLN A 177 -17.25 -11.21 21.89
C GLN A 177 -16.13 -12.23 21.66
N LYS A 178 -16.44 -13.35 21.01
CA LYS A 178 -15.45 -14.39 20.70
C LYS A 178 -14.44 -13.91 19.65
N ASN A 179 -14.90 -13.24 18.60
CA ASN A 179 -14.02 -12.68 17.58
C ASN A 179 -13.10 -11.60 18.16
N LEU A 180 -13.64 -10.71 19.01
CA LEU A 180 -12.85 -9.71 19.73
C LEU A 180 -11.79 -10.36 20.63
N GLN A 181 -12.13 -11.44 21.34
CA GLN A 181 -11.19 -12.15 22.19
C GLN A 181 -10.01 -12.75 21.41
N VAL A 182 -10.27 -13.31 20.22
CA VAL A 182 -9.20 -13.84 19.34
C VAL A 182 -8.26 -12.72 18.89
N ILE A 183 -8.82 -11.57 18.49
CA ILE A 183 -8.01 -10.42 18.06
C ILE A 183 -7.21 -9.83 19.23
N ASP A 184 -7.82 -9.73 20.42
CA ASP A 184 -7.13 -9.24 21.63
C ASP A 184 -5.97 -10.15 22.04
N GLN A 185 -6.15 -11.46 21.89
CA GLN A 185 -5.08 -12.43 22.11
C GLN A 185 -3.93 -12.20 21.12
N ALA A 186 -4.23 -12.03 19.83
CA ALA A 186 -3.21 -11.76 18.81
C ALA A 186 -2.42 -10.48 19.11
N ILE A 187 -3.10 -9.39 19.49
CA ILE A 187 -2.44 -8.14 19.91
C ILE A 187 -1.50 -8.38 21.10
N GLY A 188 -1.94 -9.17 22.09
CA GLY A 188 -1.13 -9.53 23.26
C GLY A 188 0.12 -10.33 22.89
N GLU A 189 -0.03 -11.32 22.03
CA GLU A 189 1.07 -12.17 21.54
C GLU A 189 2.09 -11.34 20.73
N SER A 190 1.65 -10.48 19.81
CA SER A 190 2.54 -9.61 19.04
C SER A 190 3.30 -8.62 19.94
N ARG A 191 2.64 -8.03 20.96
CA ARG A 191 3.30 -7.17 21.94
C ARG A 191 4.35 -7.92 22.78
N ALA A 192 4.04 -9.15 23.21
CA ALA A 192 4.99 -9.97 23.93
C ALA A 192 6.20 -10.34 23.06
N ALA A 193 5.98 -10.64 21.78
CA ALA A 193 7.05 -10.88 20.82
C ALA A 193 7.96 -9.65 20.66
N LEU A 194 7.37 -8.44 20.52
CA LEU A 194 8.11 -7.18 20.41
C LEU A 194 8.91 -6.81 21.66
N GLN A 195 8.49 -7.23 22.85
CA GLN A 195 9.30 -7.06 24.06
C GLN A 195 10.59 -7.89 24.01
N SER A 196 10.53 -9.08 23.42
CA SER A 196 11.71 -9.96 23.28
C SER A 196 12.57 -9.60 22.07
N GLN A 197 11.96 -9.14 20.98
CA GLN A 197 12.60 -8.85 19.70
C GLN A 197 12.02 -7.55 19.11
N PRO A 198 12.46 -6.38 19.60
CA PRO A 198 11.84 -5.10 19.22
C PRO A 198 12.01 -4.72 17.75
N ALA A 199 13.06 -5.24 17.10
CA ALA A 199 13.37 -5.00 15.69
C ALA A 199 12.80 -6.10 14.75
N SER A 200 11.92 -6.98 15.24
CA SER A 200 11.29 -8.02 14.42
C SER A 200 10.22 -7.42 13.51
N PRO A 201 10.39 -7.42 12.17
CA PRO A 201 9.40 -6.88 11.25
C PRO A 201 8.09 -7.66 11.29
N ASP A 202 8.15 -9.00 11.38
CA ASP A 202 6.98 -9.87 11.43
C ASP A 202 6.08 -9.57 12.64
N ALA A 203 6.68 -9.31 13.81
CA ALA A 203 5.94 -8.97 15.02
C ALA A 203 5.31 -7.57 14.95
N GLN A 204 5.98 -6.62 14.30
CA GLN A 204 5.44 -5.27 14.05
C GLN A 204 4.25 -5.32 13.10
N GLU A 205 4.38 -6.03 11.98
CA GLU A 205 3.31 -6.22 10.99
C GLU A 205 2.10 -6.93 11.61
N SER A 206 2.34 -8.05 12.30
CA SER A 206 1.30 -8.81 13.00
C SER A 206 0.52 -7.95 14.01
N LEU A 207 1.21 -7.08 14.75
CA LEU A 207 0.56 -6.17 15.69
C LEU A 207 -0.38 -5.20 14.97
N PHE A 208 0.08 -4.54 13.92
CA PHE A 208 -0.74 -3.57 13.19
C PHE A 208 -1.92 -4.22 12.47
N ASP A 209 -1.75 -5.43 11.94
CA ASP A 209 -2.84 -6.18 11.32
C ASP A 209 -3.91 -6.58 12.33
N ALA A 210 -3.51 -7.03 13.52
CA ALA A 210 -4.45 -7.32 14.60
C ALA A 210 -5.18 -6.05 15.07
N MET A 211 -4.48 -4.93 15.22
CA MET A 211 -5.10 -3.64 15.59
C MET A 211 -6.07 -3.13 14.52
N ARG A 212 -5.71 -3.22 13.23
CA ARG A 212 -6.59 -2.83 12.11
C ARG A 212 -7.84 -3.70 12.07
N SER A 213 -7.69 -5.00 12.28
CA SER A 213 -8.81 -5.95 12.37
C SER A 213 -9.75 -5.60 13.54
N LYS A 214 -9.19 -5.24 14.70
CA LYS A 214 -9.99 -4.82 15.86
C LYS A 214 -10.82 -3.57 15.57
N VAL A 215 -10.21 -2.55 14.95
CA VAL A 215 -10.92 -1.32 14.56
C VAL A 215 -12.04 -1.62 13.57
N ALA A 216 -11.78 -2.41 12.53
CA ALA A 216 -12.78 -2.77 11.53
C ALA A 216 -13.98 -3.50 12.16
N LEU A 217 -13.71 -4.47 13.04
CA LEU A 217 -14.76 -5.23 13.74
C LEU A 217 -15.62 -4.33 14.63
N LEU A 218 -15.01 -3.39 15.36
CA LEU A 218 -15.74 -2.44 16.19
C LEU A 218 -16.57 -1.45 15.35
N GLN A 219 -16.05 -0.99 14.21
CA GLN A 219 -16.81 -0.12 13.29
C GLN A 219 -18.04 -0.84 12.73
N GLN A 220 -17.88 -2.08 12.28
CA GLN A 220 -19.01 -2.91 11.81
C GLN A 220 -20.02 -3.17 12.93
N THR A 221 -19.55 -3.36 14.16
CA THR A 221 -20.43 -3.51 15.32
C THR A 221 -21.28 -2.27 15.55
N VAL A 222 -20.67 -1.07 15.52
CA VAL A 222 -21.40 0.19 15.68
C VAL A 222 -22.41 0.40 14.56
N GLU A 223 -22.04 0.09 13.31
CA GLU A 223 -22.95 0.15 12.17
C GLU A 223 -24.13 -0.81 12.33
N LEU A 224 -23.86 -2.05 12.72
CA LEU A 224 -24.88 -3.06 12.99
C LEU A 224 -25.85 -2.59 14.08
N ILE A 225 -25.34 -2.08 15.20
CA ILE A 225 -26.16 -1.55 16.30
C ILE A 225 -27.07 -0.41 15.80
N ASN A 226 -26.53 0.49 14.99
CA ASN A 226 -27.28 1.61 14.43
C ASN A 226 -28.41 1.12 13.50
N GLU A 227 -28.14 0.16 12.62
CA GLU A 227 -29.15 -0.41 11.72
C GLU A 227 -30.22 -1.21 12.46
N MET A 228 -29.84 -1.95 13.51
CA MET A 228 -30.80 -2.64 14.37
C MET A 228 -31.72 -1.66 15.09
N ARG A 229 -31.21 -0.52 15.55
CA ARG A 229 -32.01 0.55 16.17
C ARG A 229 -32.98 1.22 15.18
N LYS A 230 -32.58 1.38 13.92
CA LYS A 230 -33.45 1.90 12.85
C LYS A 230 -34.52 0.89 12.41
N GLY A 231 -34.41 -0.38 12.81
CA GLY A 231 -35.32 -1.44 12.40
C GLY A 231 -35.02 -2.00 11.00
N ASN A 232 -33.84 -1.72 10.44
CA ASN A 232 -33.43 -2.17 9.11
C ASN A 232 -32.89 -3.60 9.14
N GLN A 233 -33.79 -4.56 9.37
CA GLN A 233 -33.45 -5.98 9.55
C GLN A 233 -32.70 -6.59 8.34
N ALA A 234 -32.98 -6.12 7.11
CA ALA A 234 -32.30 -6.60 5.91
C ALA A 234 -30.82 -6.17 5.85
N GLU A 235 -30.50 -4.94 6.28
CA GLU A 235 -29.12 -4.46 6.33
C GLU A 235 -28.36 -5.09 7.48
N ALA A 236 -28.98 -5.17 8.66
CA ALA A 236 -28.42 -5.83 9.84
C ALA A 236 -28.07 -7.30 9.54
N GLY A 237 -28.93 -8.02 8.81
CA GLY A 237 -28.65 -9.40 8.39
C GLY A 237 -27.41 -9.54 7.49
N ARG A 238 -27.19 -8.59 6.57
CA ARG A 238 -25.98 -8.56 5.72
C ARG A 238 -24.72 -8.34 6.55
N LEU A 239 -24.75 -7.40 7.48
CA LEU A 239 -23.63 -7.10 8.38
C LEU A 239 -23.29 -8.31 9.27
N ILE A 240 -24.30 -9.00 9.82
CA ILE A 240 -24.09 -10.22 10.63
C ILE A 240 -23.42 -11.33 9.82
N GLN A 241 -23.77 -11.48 8.53
CA GLN A 241 -23.13 -12.49 7.67
C GLN A 241 -21.67 -12.14 7.36
N GLY A 242 -21.32 -10.85 7.32
CA GLY A 242 -19.94 -10.39 7.20
C GLY A 242 -19.09 -10.66 8.45
N LEU A 243 -19.70 -10.60 9.65
CA LEU A 243 -19.01 -10.86 10.93
C LEU A 243 -18.68 -12.34 11.18
N ASN A 244 -19.31 -13.26 10.44
CA ASN A 244 -19.12 -14.71 10.55
C ASN A 244 -18.11 -15.29 9.54
N GLN A 245 -17.60 -14.47 8.62
CA GLN A 245 -16.56 -14.84 7.65
C GLN A 245 -15.19 -14.41 8.17
#